data_AF-A0A958TEE2-F1
#
_entry.id   AF-A0A958TEE2-F1
#
_cell.length_a   1.000
_cell.length_b   1.000
_cell.length_c   1.000
_cell.angle_alpha   90.00
_cell.angle_beta   90.00
_cell.angle_gamma   90.00
#
_symmetry.space_group_name_H-M   'P 1'
#
loop_
_entity.id
_entity.type
_entity.pdbx_description
1 polymer ?
#
loop_
_entity_poly.entity_id
_entity_poly.type
_entity_poly.pdbx_seq_one_letter_code
_entity_poly.pdbx_strand_id
1 'polypeptide(L)'
;MKRLIVSAKASQLFGDFLFVVSVSKEEDGKPVTKLKKEHFEIHYMASKNHASAYQRQVKSIKEKPSGVYVVQLENNPIQPNYFPGRFVFSVAVRKYYPVIGVAGERPQRPTKYDFGQTLATGELVD
;
A
#
# COMPACT_ATOMS: atom_id res chain seq x y z
N MET A 1 -0.58 3.44 19.38
CA MET A 1 -0.66 3.39 17.91
C MET A 1 -0.37 4.79 17.42
N LYS A 2 0.71 5.02 16.66
CA LYS A 2 0.96 6.33 16.05
C LYS A 2 0.35 6.36 14.65
N ARG A 3 -0.16 7.50 14.25
CA ARG A 3 -0.74 7.71 12.92
C ARG A 3 0.37 8.03 11.91
N LEU A 4 0.23 7.44 10.74
CA LEU A 4 1.06 7.71 9.57
C LEU A 4 0.23 8.56 8.59
N ILE A 5 0.88 9.56 8.00
CA ILE A 5 0.34 10.27 6.84
C ILE A 5 0.78 9.48 5.61
N VAL A 6 -0.21 8.96 4.87
CA VAL A 6 0.01 8.21 3.63
C VAL A 6 -0.57 9.03 2.48
N SER A 7 0.22 9.21 1.44
CA SER A 7 -0.22 9.82 0.17
C SER A 7 0.12 8.88 -0.96
N ALA A 8 -0.82 8.62 -1.87
CA ALA A 8 -0.61 7.67 -2.94
C ALA A 8 -1.19 8.15 -4.28
N LYS A 9 -0.47 7.85 -5.36
CA LYS A 9 -0.91 8.02 -6.75
C LYS A 9 -0.70 6.72 -7.50
N ALA A 10 -1.65 6.35 -8.36
CA ALA A 10 -1.58 5.15 -9.17
C ALA A 10 -1.46 5.52 -10.65
N SER A 11 -0.64 4.79 -11.39
CA SER A 11 -0.52 4.90 -12.85
C SER A 11 -0.55 3.51 -13.45
N GLN A 12 -1.14 3.34 -14.62
CA GLN A 12 -1.09 2.06 -15.31
C GLN A 12 0.31 1.82 -15.92
N LEU A 13 0.76 0.58 -15.86
CA LEU A 13 2.00 0.07 -16.42
C LEU A 13 1.73 -1.36 -16.94
N PHE A 14 1.72 -1.55 -18.26
CA PHE A 14 1.62 -2.86 -18.94
C PHE A 14 0.62 -3.85 -18.31
N GLY A 15 -0.67 -3.52 -18.33
CA GLY A 15 -1.72 -4.40 -17.81
C GLY A 15 -1.87 -4.42 -16.28
N ASP A 16 -1.09 -3.64 -15.54
CA ASP A 16 -1.22 -3.49 -14.10
C ASP A 16 -0.99 -2.05 -13.60
N PHE A 17 -1.03 -1.80 -12.30
CA PHE A 17 -0.82 -0.49 -11.68
C PHE A 17 0.50 -0.39 -10.93
N LEU A 18 1.20 0.72 -11.17
CA LEU A 18 2.33 1.21 -10.41
C LEU A 18 1.84 2.31 -9.47
N PHE A 19 2.17 2.20 -8.19
CA PHE A 19 1.83 3.22 -7.19
C PHE A 19 3.08 3.94 -6.75
N VAL A 20 2.97 5.24 -6.56
CA VAL A 20 3.93 6.06 -5.81
C VAL A 20 3.27 6.40 -4.49
N VAL A 21 3.83 5.89 -3.40
CA VAL A 21 3.30 6.04 -2.03
C VAL A 21 4.32 6.78 -1.17
N SER A 22 3.96 7.92 -0.60
CA SER A 22 4.75 8.62 0.41
C SER A 22 4.21 8.30 1.79
N VAL A 23 5.10 7.99 2.73
CA VAL A 23 4.76 7.68 4.13
C VAL A 23 5.59 8.54 5.07
N SER A 24 4.91 9.32 5.91
CA SER A 24 5.52 10.12 6.97
C SER A 24 4.82 9.91 8.30
N LYS A 25 5.52 10.18 9.40
CA LYS A 25 4.92 10.18 10.74
C LYS A 25 4.11 11.45 10.95
N GLU A 26 2.93 11.35 11.55
CA GLU A 26 2.10 12.52 11.85
C GLU A 26 2.76 13.46 12.87
N GLU A 27 3.53 12.93 13.83
CA GLU A 27 4.11 13.71 14.95
C GLU A 27 5.19 14.70 14.51
N ASP A 28 6.09 14.31 13.60
CA ASP A 28 7.28 15.08 13.24
C ASP A 28 7.43 15.29 11.72
N GLY A 29 6.48 14.79 10.92
CA GLY A 29 6.53 14.86 9.46
C GLY A 29 7.68 14.07 8.83
N LYS A 30 8.48 13.32 9.62
CA LYS A 30 9.66 12.65 9.09
C LYS A 30 9.25 11.44 8.26
N PRO A 31 9.99 11.17 7.16
CA PRO A 31 9.71 10.01 6.31
C PRO A 31 9.89 8.71 7.07
N VAL A 32 8.97 7.77 6.84
CA VAL A 32 9.11 6.41 7.36
C VAL A 32 9.88 5.60 6.34
N THR A 33 11.02 5.06 6.75
CA THR A 33 11.92 4.26 5.90
C THR A 33 11.88 2.78 6.26
N LYS A 34 12.47 1.94 5.40
CA LYS A 34 12.63 0.48 5.56
C LYS A 34 11.30 -0.29 5.65
N LEU A 35 10.24 0.24 5.05
CA LEU A 35 9.02 -0.55 4.86
C LEU A 35 9.27 -1.64 3.82
N LYS A 36 8.60 -2.76 4.02
CA LYS A 36 8.61 -3.96 3.19
C LYS A 36 7.22 -4.25 2.64
N LYS A 37 7.09 -5.16 1.66
CA LYS A 37 5.81 -5.48 1.01
C LYS A 37 4.70 -5.86 2.01
N GLU A 38 5.03 -6.53 3.11
CA GLU A 38 4.03 -6.94 4.13
C GLU A 38 3.36 -5.77 4.86
N HIS A 39 3.95 -4.58 4.77
CA HIS A 39 3.43 -3.39 5.41
C HIS A 39 2.39 -2.67 4.55
N PHE A 40 2.24 -3.04 3.27
CA PHE A 40 1.32 -2.39 2.34
C PHE A 40 0.11 -3.28 2.06
N GLU A 41 -1.07 -2.71 2.19
CA GLU A 41 -2.34 -3.36 1.92
C GLU A 41 -3.10 -2.49 0.90
N ILE A 42 -3.23 -2.96 -0.33
CA ILE A 42 -3.86 -2.23 -1.42
C ILE A 42 -5.17 -2.91 -1.80
N HIS A 43 -6.28 -2.19 -1.69
CA HIS A 43 -7.60 -2.68 -2.06
C HIS A 43 -8.08 -1.96 -3.30
N TYR A 44 -8.58 -2.73 -4.26
CA TYR A 44 -9.32 -2.16 -5.37
C TYR A 44 -10.76 -1.88 -4.92
N MET A 45 -11.18 -0.62 -4.95
CA MET A 45 -12.47 -0.23 -4.35
C MET A 45 -13.60 -0.14 -5.38
N ALA A 46 -13.31 0.40 -6.57
CA ALA A 46 -14.31 0.53 -7.62
C ALA A 46 -13.65 0.80 -8.98
N SER A 47 -14.25 0.22 -10.02
CA SER A 47 -14.25 0.79 -11.37
C SER A 47 -15.68 0.89 -11.87
N LYS A 48 -15.87 1.55 -13.02
CA LYS A 48 -17.16 1.58 -13.72
C LYS A 48 -17.83 0.21 -13.88
N ASN A 49 -17.08 -0.90 -13.80
CA ASN A 49 -17.57 -2.24 -14.13
C ASN A 49 -17.61 -3.26 -12.96
N HIS A 50 -17.07 -2.98 -11.76
CA HIS A 50 -17.03 -3.95 -10.64
C HIS A 50 -17.09 -3.26 -9.27
N ALA A 51 -17.92 -3.81 -8.36
CA ALA A 51 -18.22 -3.27 -7.03
C ALA A 51 -17.63 -4.09 -5.85
N SER A 52 -16.81 -5.10 -6.12
CA SER A 52 -16.26 -5.97 -5.07
C SER A 52 -14.88 -5.48 -4.61
N ALA A 53 -14.76 -5.16 -3.32
CA ALA A 53 -13.48 -4.86 -2.70
C ALA A 53 -12.61 -6.13 -2.67
N TYR A 54 -11.49 -6.12 -3.38
CA TYR A 54 -10.50 -7.20 -3.37
C TYR A 54 -9.11 -6.66 -3.08
N GLN A 55 -8.39 -7.34 -2.18
CA GLN A 55 -7.02 -7.00 -1.86
C GLN A 55 -6.10 -7.41 -3.00
N ARG A 56 -5.41 -6.43 -3.59
CA ARG A 56 -4.40 -6.65 -4.61
C ARG A 56 -3.09 -7.09 -3.98
N GLN A 57 -2.50 -8.15 -4.53
CA GLN A 57 -1.20 -8.64 -4.09
C GLN A 57 -0.10 -7.70 -4.56
N VAL A 58 0.86 -7.43 -3.67
CA VAL A 58 2.03 -6.59 -3.96
C VAL A 58 3.16 -7.47 -4.46
N LYS A 59 3.53 -7.30 -5.74
CA LYS A 59 4.63 -8.01 -6.39
C LYS A 59 5.97 -7.56 -5.83
N SER A 60 6.20 -6.25 -5.84
CA SER A 60 7.45 -5.67 -5.38
C SER A 60 7.26 -4.26 -4.84
N ILE A 61 8.21 -3.84 -3.99
CA ILE A 61 8.33 -2.46 -3.57
C ILE A 61 9.76 -2.00 -3.80
N LYS A 62 9.92 -0.72 -4.14
CA LYS A 62 11.22 -0.07 -4.23
C LYS A 62 11.18 1.22 -3.43
N GLU A 63 11.94 1.25 -2.35
CA GLU A 63 12.14 2.47 -1.58
C GLU A 63 12.97 3.47 -2.41
N LYS A 64 12.50 4.70 -2.41
CA LYS A 64 13.14 5.88 -2.97
C LYS A 64 13.51 6.82 -1.81
N PRO A 65 14.36 7.82 -2.04
CA PRO A 65 14.69 8.80 -1.02
C PRO A 65 13.43 9.41 -0.39
N SER A 66 13.55 9.85 0.86
CA SER A 66 12.51 10.60 1.56
C SER A 66 11.20 9.84 1.81
N GLY A 67 11.26 8.53 2.08
CA GLY A 67 10.07 7.74 2.48
C GLY A 67 9.03 7.58 1.37
N VAL A 68 9.49 7.67 0.12
CA VAL A 68 8.69 7.41 -1.07
C VAL A 68 8.90 5.96 -1.49
N TYR A 69 7.82 5.28 -1.84
CA TYR A 69 7.78 3.87 -2.22
C TYR A 69 7.13 3.73 -3.58
N VAL A 70 7.83 3.07 -4.50
CA VAL A 70 7.23 2.60 -5.74
C VAL A 70 6.73 1.19 -5.49
N VAL A 71 5.41 1.00 -5.52
CA VAL A 71 4.75 -0.28 -5.28
C VAL A 71 4.22 -0.82 -6.60
N GLN A 72 4.62 -2.04 -6.95
CA GLN A 72 4.12 -2.74 -8.12
C GLN A 72 3.19 -3.87 -7.66
N LEU A 73 2.00 -3.92 -8.24
CA LEU A 73 1.06 -5.00 -7.99
C LEU A 73 1.40 -6.26 -8.81
N GLU A 74 0.81 -7.38 -8.39
CA GLU A 74 0.70 -8.56 -9.24
C GLU A 74 -0.46 -8.42 -10.21
N ASN A 75 -0.27 -9.01 -11.39
CA ASN A 75 -1.28 -9.03 -12.43
C ASN A 75 -2.55 -9.68 -11.89
N ASN A 76 -3.71 -9.07 -12.15
CA ASN A 76 -4.97 -9.55 -11.62
C ASN A 76 -5.54 -10.62 -12.58
N PRO A 77 -5.63 -11.90 -12.18
CA PRO A 77 -6.17 -12.95 -13.05
C PRO A 77 -7.65 -12.74 -13.37
N ILE A 78 -8.40 -12.02 -12.52
CA ILE A 78 -9.82 -11.75 -12.70
C ILE A 78 -10.05 -10.61 -13.71
N GLN A 79 -9.13 -9.65 -13.78
CA GLN A 79 -9.19 -8.51 -14.70
C GLN A 79 -7.80 -8.25 -15.30
N PRO A 80 -7.37 -9.08 -16.27
CA PRO A 80 -6.04 -8.98 -16.86
C PRO A 80 -5.87 -7.74 -17.76
N ASN A 81 -6.99 -7.18 -18.24
CA ASN A 81 -7.03 -5.96 -19.04
C ASN A 81 -7.94 -4.92 -18.39
N TYR A 82 -7.39 -3.74 -18.12
CA TYR A 82 -8.15 -2.58 -17.66
C TYR A 82 -8.71 -1.82 -18.86
N PHE A 83 -10.00 -1.47 -18.81
CA PHE A 83 -10.62 -0.59 -19.79
C PHE A 83 -10.32 0.88 -19.48
N PRO A 84 -10.31 1.77 -20.47
CA PRO A 84 -10.15 3.20 -20.24
C PRO A 84 -11.12 3.72 -19.18
N GLY A 85 -10.62 4.54 -18.26
CA GLY A 85 -11.42 5.06 -17.16
C GLY A 85 -10.64 5.36 -15.90
N ARG A 86 -11.40 5.73 -14.87
CA ARG A 86 -10.88 6.08 -13.55
C ARG A 86 -10.97 4.89 -12.61
N PHE A 87 -9.87 4.66 -11.91
CA PHE A 87 -9.70 3.57 -10.96
C PHE A 87 -9.42 4.16 -9.57
N VAL A 88 -10.09 3.60 -8.56
CA VAL A 88 -9.93 4.01 -7.16
C VAL A 88 -9.40 2.83 -6.36
N PHE A 89 -8.29 3.08 -5.66
CA PHE A 89 -7.66 2.12 -4.77
C PHE A 89 -7.57 2.72 -3.37
N SER A 90 -7.82 1.89 -2.35
CA SER A 90 -7.41 2.20 -0.98
C SER A 90 -5.99 1.66 -0.76
N VAL A 91 -5.13 2.47 -0.17
CA VAL A 91 -3.76 2.10 0.19
C VAL A 91 -3.61 2.29 1.69
N ALA A 92 -3.40 1.20 2.41
CA ALA A 92 -3.14 1.18 3.84
C ALA A 92 -1.70 0.74 4.11
N VAL A 93 -1.07 1.36 5.11
CA VAL A 93 0.28 1.06 5.55
C VAL A 93 0.26 0.73 7.04
N ARG A 94 0.77 -0.45 7.42
CA ARG A 94 0.93 -0.89 8.81
C ARG A 94 2.38 -1.18 9.08
N LYS A 95 3.02 -0.45 10.01
CA LYS A 95 4.39 -0.72 10.46
C LYS A 95 4.37 -1.44 11.80
N TYR A 96 4.72 -2.72 11.82
CA TYR A 96 4.81 -3.50 13.05
C TYR A 96 6.15 -3.28 13.74
N TYR A 97 6.12 -3.13 15.06
CA TYR A 97 7.32 -3.14 15.87
C TYR A 97 7.55 -4.55 16.42
N PRO A 98 8.79 -5.06 16.39
CA PRO A 98 9.08 -6.35 17.00
C PRO A 98 8.64 -6.30 18.47
N VAL A 99 7.83 -7.27 18.88
CA VAL A 99 7.60 -7.51 20.31
C VAL A 99 8.92 -8.03 20.83
N ILE A 100 9.52 -7.31 21.78
CA ILE A 100 10.66 -7.85 22.53
C ILE A 100 10.08 -8.95 23.41
N GLY A 101 10.07 -10.17 22.88
CA GLY A 101 9.76 -11.36 23.66
C GLY A 101 10.93 -11.63 24.61
N VAL A 102 10.63 -11.95 25.86
CA VAL A 102 11.62 -12.54 26.77
C VAL A 102 11.95 -13.94 26.24
N ALA A 103 13.23 -14.31 26.20
CA ALA A 103 13.65 -15.63 25.74
C ALA A 103 12.90 -16.72 26.51
N GLY A 104 12.10 -17.54 25.82
CA GLY A 104 11.30 -18.62 26.42
C GLY A 104 9.78 -18.48 26.27
N GLU A 105 9.26 -17.30 25.90
CA GLU A 105 7.82 -17.13 25.66
C GLU A 105 7.43 -17.33 24.19
N ARG A 106 6.21 -17.86 23.96
CA ARG A 106 5.65 -17.99 22.59
C ARG A 106 5.61 -16.61 21.92
N PRO A 107 5.92 -16.51 20.62
CA PRO A 107 5.87 -15.23 19.90
C PRO A 107 4.48 -14.61 20.03
N GLN A 108 4.38 -13.54 20.83
CA GLN A 108 3.14 -12.78 20.96
C GLN A 108 2.90 -12.00 19.66
N ARG A 109 1.63 -11.90 19.23
CA ARG A 109 1.26 -11.05 18.09
C ARG A 109 1.73 -9.61 18.36
N PRO A 110 2.30 -8.89 17.38
CA PRO A 110 2.69 -7.50 17.55
C PRO A 110 1.49 -6.63 17.96
N THR A 111 1.50 -6.19 19.23
CA THR A 111 0.47 -5.34 19.83
C THR A 111 0.67 -3.85 19.54
N LYS A 112 1.88 -3.45 19.09
CA LYS A 112 2.19 -2.07 18.70
C LYS A 112 2.48 -2.00 17.21
N TYR A 113 1.69 -1.20 16.51
CA TYR A 113 1.93 -0.82 15.13
C TYR A 113 1.56 0.65 14.90
N ASP A 114 2.19 1.23 13.87
CA ASP A 114 1.76 2.50 13.30
C ASP A 114 0.91 2.25 12.06
N PHE A 115 -0.05 3.13 11.80
CA PHE A 115 -1.01 2.94 10.72
C PHE A 115 -1.35 4.24 10.01
N GLY A 116 -1.50 4.16 8.71
CA GLY A 116 -2.13 5.20 7.90
C GLY A 116 -2.81 4.60 6.69
N GLN A 117 -3.76 5.35 6.13
CA GLN A 117 -4.50 4.95 4.94
C GLN A 117 -4.79 6.15 4.05
N THR A 118 -4.94 5.92 2.75
CA THR A 118 -5.28 6.95 1.78
C THR A 118 -5.95 6.35 0.55
N LEU A 119 -6.50 7.21 -0.30
CA LEU A 119 -6.99 6.81 -1.61
C LEU A 119 -5.96 7.16 -2.67
N ALA A 120 -5.65 6.18 -3.52
CA ALA A 120 -4.93 6.40 -4.77
C ALA A 120 -5.94 6.39 -5.93
N THR A 121 -5.79 7.36 -6.81
CA THR A 121 -6.53 7.39 -8.07
C THR A 121 -5.56 7.20 -9.22
N GLY A 122 -5.98 6.42 -10.20
CA GLY A 122 -5.30 6.24 -11.48
C GLY A 122 -6.29 6.43 -12.61
N GLU A 123 -5.81 6.96 -13.73
CA GLU A 123 -6.58 7.13 -14.95
C GLU A 123 -5.89 6.35 -16.07
N LEU A 124 -6.70 5.61 -16.83
CA LEU A 124 -6.29 5.03 -18.10
C LEU A 124 -6.95 5.86 -19.20
N VAL A 125 -6.11 6.48 -20.01
CA VAL A 125 -6.51 7.23 -21.21
C VAL A 125 -6.18 6.36 -22.42
N ASP A 126 -7.08 6.34 -23.41
CA ASP A 126 -6.88 5.65 -24.70
C ASP A 126 -5.69 6.19 -25.49
#